data_AF-A0A1H8C4Q1-F1
#
_entry.id   AF-A0A1H8C4Q1-F1
#
_cell.length_a   1.000
_cell.length_b   1.000
_cell.length_c   1.000
_cell.angle_alpha   90.00
_cell.angle_beta   90.00
_cell.angle_gamma   90.00
#
_symmetry.space_group_name_H-M   'P 1'
#
loop_
_entity.id
_entity.type
_entity.pdbx_description
1 polymer ?
#
loop_
_entity_poly.entity_id
_entity_poly.type
_entity_poly.pdbx_seq_one_letter_code
_entity_poly.pdbx_strand_id
1 'polypeptide(L)'
;MIRLYILAGFSCLFLMMHLNGNLNKYINTKYAYLSESAIVLLGILFVFEFVRLYVLEREANRRKTKELLGVEESDEGQGHDSHADHDHIHHEHEHEHEHVGHAHHHGNEHHHHGHSHAHHDHDHHGHSHDEPIRWKRYLGYGILIFPLITGFFLPVQTLDSSFVKAKGFSFPNFDASADNPGFHQFLKPDTSVFYGKQGYAKVSKEELEEFKQMKDVELNDVNFLKGLESIYNFPTTFTGRTVSFDGFIYKGEQVEGNHYFVFRFGFIHCVADSGVFGMLVNFPTDASFQDDDWVHVTGKLNWTFYQPFKQTIPELTVTEWKAIPKPKDPYVYR
;
A
#
# COMPACT_ATOMS: atom_id res chain seq x y z
N MET A 1 -14.57 -2.71 22.66
CA MET A 1 -13.87 -1.42 22.87
C MET A 1 -12.70 -1.23 21.91
N ILE A 2 -11.61 -2.00 21.98
CA ILE A 2 -10.42 -1.80 21.11
C ILE A 2 -10.76 -1.76 19.60
N ARG A 3 -11.60 -2.68 19.11
CA ARG A 3 -12.02 -2.72 17.69
C ARG A 3 -12.75 -1.46 17.22
N LEU A 4 -13.56 -0.86 18.10
CA LEU A 4 -14.31 0.36 17.80
C LEU A 4 -13.37 1.56 17.66
N TYR A 5 -12.36 1.65 18.54
CA TYR A 5 -11.33 2.70 18.44
C TYR A 5 -10.43 2.54 17.22
N ILE A 6 -10.06 1.32 16.85
CA ILE A 6 -9.30 1.05 15.62
C ILE A 6 -10.10 1.52 14.40
N LEU A 7 -11.39 1.17 14.34
CA LEU A 7 -12.23 1.49 13.20
C LEU A 7 -12.53 2.99 13.08
N ALA A 8 -12.78 3.66 14.22
CA ALA A 8 -12.87 5.12 14.29
C ALA A 8 -11.55 5.79 13.87
N GLY A 9 -10.41 5.27 14.34
CA GLY A 9 -9.08 5.77 14.01
C GLY A 9 -8.79 5.70 12.51
N PHE A 10 -9.05 4.56 11.87
CA PHE A 10 -8.89 4.42 10.41
C PHE A 10 -9.85 5.32 9.64
N SER A 11 -11.14 5.37 10.02
CA SER A 11 -12.11 6.23 9.35
C SER A 11 -11.72 7.71 9.45
N CYS A 12 -11.23 8.15 10.62
CA CYS A 12 -10.74 9.51 10.84
C CYS A 12 -9.47 9.79 10.03
N LEU A 13 -8.51 8.86 10.01
CA LEU A 13 -7.27 8.97 9.23
C LEU A 13 -7.57 9.20 7.75
N PHE A 14 -8.38 8.32 7.13
CA PHE A 14 -8.69 8.42 5.71
C PHE A 14 -9.49 9.69 5.37
N LEU A 15 -10.40 10.10 6.25
CA LEU A 15 -11.15 11.35 6.10
C LEU A 15 -10.21 12.56 6.19
N MET A 16 -9.28 12.57 7.13
CA MET A 16 -8.24 13.61 7.24
C MET A 16 -7.33 13.65 6.01
N MET A 17 -6.97 12.49 5.43
CA MET A 17 -6.18 12.43 4.20
C MET A 17 -6.91 13.01 2.98
N HIS A 18 -8.23 12.81 2.87
CA HIS A 18 -9.03 13.38 1.79
C HIS A 18 -9.24 14.89 1.97
N LEU A 19 -9.60 15.34 3.18
CA LEU A 19 -9.82 16.77 3.46
C LEU A 19 -8.56 17.62 3.21
N ASN A 20 -7.38 17.07 3.51
CA ASN A 20 -6.11 17.75 3.27
C ASN A 20 -5.59 17.62 1.83
N GLY A 21 -6.30 16.89 0.95
CA GLY A 21 -5.85 16.60 -0.41
C GLY A 21 -4.58 15.74 -0.49
N ASN A 22 -4.06 15.26 0.65
CA ASN A 22 -2.83 14.47 0.73
C ASN A 22 -2.99 13.09 0.08
N LEU A 23 -4.22 12.57 -0.05
CA LEU A 23 -4.46 11.32 -0.76
C LEU A 23 -3.91 11.32 -2.18
N ASN A 24 -3.99 12.46 -2.88
CA ASN A 24 -3.51 12.61 -4.25
C ASN A 24 -1.99 12.41 -4.37
N LYS A 25 -1.25 12.46 -3.25
CA LYS A 25 0.18 12.15 -3.21
C LYS A 25 0.48 10.66 -3.17
N TYR A 26 -0.47 9.83 -2.73
CA TYR A 26 -0.24 8.40 -2.49
C TYR A 26 -0.96 7.51 -3.51
N ILE A 27 -2.06 7.98 -4.09
CA ILE A 27 -2.89 7.21 -5.01
C ILE A 27 -3.15 8.06 -6.26
N ASN A 28 -3.21 7.41 -7.42
CA ASN A 28 -3.65 8.06 -8.65
C ASN A 28 -5.10 8.57 -8.44
N THR A 29 -5.33 9.87 -8.70
CA THR A 29 -6.58 10.59 -8.48
C THR A 29 -7.78 9.92 -9.15
N LYS A 30 -7.55 9.20 -10.27
CA LYS A 30 -8.60 8.42 -10.95
C LYS A 30 -9.15 7.27 -10.10
N TYR A 31 -8.40 6.77 -9.13
CA TYR A 31 -8.85 5.74 -8.17
C TYR A 31 -9.16 6.29 -6.78
N ALA A 32 -9.23 7.61 -6.60
CA ALA A 32 -9.59 8.21 -5.31
C ALA A 32 -10.91 7.64 -4.76
N TYR A 33 -11.85 7.30 -5.66
CA TYR A 33 -13.12 6.65 -5.32
C TYR A 33 -12.98 5.33 -4.54
N LEU A 34 -11.87 4.59 -4.72
CA LEU A 34 -11.62 3.37 -3.94
C LEU A 34 -11.37 3.70 -2.47
N SER A 35 -10.60 4.74 -2.20
CA SER A 35 -10.36 5.19 -0.84
C SER A 35 -11.62 5.80 -0.22
N GLU A 36 -12.41 6.55 -0.98
CA GLU A 36 -13.74 7.02 -0.56
C GLU A 36 -14.68 5.86 -0.21
N SER A 37 -14.73 4.83 -1.06
CA SER A 37 -15.56 3.64 -0.80
C SER A 37 -15.11 2.89 0.47
N ALA A 38 -13.81 2.86 0.74
CA ALA A 38 -13.27 2.31 1.97
C ALA A 38 -13.69 3.12 3.19
N ILE A 39 -13.67 4.47 3.13
CA ILE A 39 -14.17 5.32 4.21
C ILE A 39 -15.63 5.00 4.52
N VAL A 40 -16.47 4.94 3.48
CA VAL A 40 -17.91 4.63 3.64
C VAL A 40 -18.09 3.26 4.27
N LEU A 41 -17.37 2.24 3.78
CA LEU A 41 -17.44 0.88 4.33
C LEU A 41 -16.97 0.81 5.79
N LEU A 42 -15.85 1.45 6.13
CA LEU A 42 -15.35 1.52 7.51
C LEU A 42 -16.33 2.27 8.42
N GLY A 43 -16.96 3.34 7.93
CA GLY A 43 -18.02 4.07 8.63
C GLY A 43 -19.25 3.22 8.90
N ILE A 44 -19.72 2.45 7.92
CA ILE A 44 -20.85 1.51 8.10
C ILE A 44 -20.50 0.43 9.14
N LEU A 45 -19.31 -0.17 9.04
CA LEU A 45 -18.83 -1.15 10.02
C LEU A 45 -18.70 -0.53 11.42
N PHE A 46 -18.33 0.74 11.51
CA PHE A 46 -18.23 1.47 12.77
C PHE A 46 -19.59 1.64 13.41
N VAL A 47 -20.59 2.08 12.65
CA VAL A 47 -21.99 2.19 13.13
C VAL A 47 -22.50 0.82 13.59
N PHE A 48 -22.23 -0.24 12.83
CA PHE A 48 -22.65 -1.59 13.19
C PHE A 48 -22.02 -2.07 14.51
N GLU A 49 -20.70 -1.94 14.68
CA GLU A 49 -20.02 -2.35 15.91
C GLU A 49 -20.42 -1.46 17.09
N PHE A 50 -20.70 -0.17 16.86
CA PHE A 50 -21.24 0.74 17.87
C PHE A 50 -22.62 0.29 18.35
N VAL A 51 -23.55 -0.02 17.44
CA VAL A 51 -24.88 -0.53 17.78
C VAL A 51 -24.79 -1.85 18.52
N ARG A 52 -23.95 -2.78 18.05
CA ARG A 52 -23.72 -4.07 18.71
C ARG A 52 -23.22 -3.90 20.13
N LEU A 53 -22.25 -3.00 20.34
CA LEU A 53 -21.69 -2.71 21.65
C LEU A 53 -22.73 -2.06 22.57
N TYR A 54 -23.51 -1.11 22.04
CA TYR A 54 -24.59 -0.45 22.77
C TYR A 54 -25.69 -1.43 23.22
N VAL A 55 -26.07 -2.38 22.35
CA VAL A 55 -27.03 -3.44 22.71
C VAL A 55 -26.47 -4.36 23.78
N LEU A 56 -25.22 -4.80 23.66
CA LEU A 56 -24.54 -5.64 24.66
C LEU A 56 -24.45 -4.97 26.03
N GLU A 57 -24.11 -3.67 26.06
CA GLU A 57 -24.05 -2.90 27.30
C GLU A 57 -25.43 -2.73 27.93
N ARG A 58 -26.47 -2.52 27.11
CA ARG A 58 -27.87 -2.45 27.57
C ARG A 58 -28.37 -3.78 28.12
N GLU A 59 -27.98 -4.91 27.53
CA GLU A 59 -28.28 -6.24 28.05
C GLU A 59 -27.54 -6.52 29.35
N ALA A 60 -26.25 -6.19 29.44
CA ALA A 60 -25.46 -6.32 30.66
C ALA A 60 -26.03 -5.47 31.81
N ASN A 61 -26.42 -4.23 31.52
CA ASN A 61 -27.06 -3.36 32.51
C ASN A 61 -28.43 -3.91 32.94
N ARG A 62 -29.23 -4.45 32.01
CA ARG A 62 -30.49 -5.12 32.36
C ARG A 62 -30.29 -6.36 33.23
N ARG A 63 -29.27 -7.18 32.96
CA ARG A 63 -28.93 -8.35 33.79
C ARG A 63 -28.51 -7.93 35.20
N LYS A 64 -27.62 -6.94 35.31
CA LYS A 64 -27.21 -6.37 36.61
C LYS A 64 -28.38 -5.76 37.39
N THR A 65 -29.30 -5.09 36.72
CA THR A 65 -30.51 -4.55 37.37
C THR A 65 -31.47 -5.65 37.82
N LYS A 66 -31.69 -6.70 37.02
CA LYS A 66 -32.49 -7.87 37.44
C LYS A 66 -31.88 -8.58 38.65
N GLU A 67 -30.56 -8.75 38.64
CA GLU A 67 -29.79 -9.36 39.74
C GLU A 67 -29.84 -8.51 41.03
N LEU A 68 -29.73 -7.18 40.91
CA LEU A 68 -29.92 -6.25 42.05
C LEU A 68 -31.36 -6.22 42.60
N LEU A 69 -32.36 -6.48 41.75
CA LEU A 69 -33.78 -6.48 42.13
C LEU A 69 -34.27 -7.83 42.66
N GLY A 70 -33.41 -8.86 42.70
CA GLY A 70 -33.73 -10.16 43.32
C GLY A 70 -34.89 -10.91 42.65
N VAL A 71 -35.15 -10.68 41.36
CA VAL A 71 -36.21 -11.38 40.63
C VAL A 71 -35.63 -12.64 40.00
N GLU A 72 -35.75 -13.78 40.68
CA GLU A 72 -35.57 -15.10 40.08
C GLU A 72 -36.67 -15.30 39.02
N GLU A 73 -36.26 -15.66 37.81
CA GLU A 73 -37.17 -15.96 36.71
C GLU A 73 -37.82 -17.32 37.02
N SER A 74 -39.13 -17.32 37.30
CA SER A 74 -39.93 -18.55 37.28
C SER A 74 -40.06 -18.97 35.83
N ASP A 75 -39.48 -20.13 35.54
CA ASP A 75 -39.47 -20.80 34.25
C ASP A 75 -40.92 -21.13 33.81
N GLU A 76 -41.49 -20.31 32.92
CA GLU A 76 -42.67 -20.71 32.16
C GLU A 76 -42.21 -21.61 30.99
N GLY A 77 -42.05 -22.89 31.30
CA GLY A 77 -41.62 -23.93 30.38
C GLY A 77 -42.47 -25.20 30.48
N GLN A 78 -43.56 -25.21 29.71
CA GLN A 78 -44.12 -26.39 29.00
C GLN A 78 -44.47 -27.65 29.80
N GLY A 79 -45.79 -27.94 29.82
CA GLY A 79 -46.31 -29.23 30.22
C GLY A 79 -45.82 -30.37 29.32
N HIS A 80 -45.48 -31.49 29.95
CA HIS A 80 -45.64 -32.80 29.35
C HIS A 80 -45.86 -33.84 30.44
N ASP A 81 -46.79 -34.73 30.15
CA ASP A 81 -47.47 -35.63 31.05
C ASP A 81 -46.58 -36.75 31.65
N SER A 82 -47.06 -37.18 32.81
CA SER A 82 -46.88 -38.45 33.53
C SER A 82 -46.21 -39.64 32.81
N HIS A 83 -45.27 -40.27 33.51
CA HIS A 83 -45.32 -41.69 33.94
C HIS A 83 -44.10 -41.97 34.85
N ALA A 84 -44.35 -42.20 36.14
CA ALA A 84 -44.40 -43.52 36.78
C ALA A 84 -43.02 -44.02 37.25
N ASP A 85 -42.78 -43.77 38.54
CA ASP A 85 -42.36 -44.72 39.57
C ASP A 85 -41.32 -45.78 39.17
N HIS A 86 -40.13 -45.72 39.77
CA HIS A 86 -39.55 -46.88 40.46
C HIS A 86 -38.39 -46.50 41.38
N ASP A 87 -38.55 -46.98 42.61
CA ASP A 87 -37.69 -46.87 43.77
C ASP A 87 -36.41 -47.72 43.69
N HIS A 88 -35.37 -47.21 44.34
CA HIS A 88 -34.20 -47.86 44.94
C HIS A 88 -33.20 -48.63 44.06
N ILE A 89 -31.91 -48.39 44.28
CA ILE A 89 -30.99 -49.19 45.14
C ILE A 89 -29.54 -48.79 44.78
N HIS A 90 -28.77 -48.38 45.78
CA HIS A 90 -27.31 -48.25 45.72
C HIS A 90 -26.66 -49.62 45.50
N HIS A 91 -25.85 -49.76 44.45
CA HIS A 91 -24.81 -50.79 44.39
C HIS A 91 -23.51 -50.18 43.85
N GLU A 92 -22.54 -50.04 44.75
CA GLU A 92 -21.11 -50.10 44.41
C GLU A 92 -20.86 -51.44 43.73
N HIS A 93 -20.23 -51.45 42.55
CA HIS A 93 -19.41 -52.59 42.15
C HIS A 93 -18.22 -52.15 41.30
N GLU A 94 -17.10 -52.72 41.72
CA GLU A 94 -15.74 -52.60 41.25
C GLU A 94 -15.58 -53.00 39.78
N HIS A 95 -14.58 -52.38 39.16
CA HIS A 95 -14.08 -52.67 37.84
C HIS A 95 -13.34 -54.02 37.79
N GLU A 96 -13.75 -54.91 36.89
CA GLU A 96 -12.86 -55.94 36.33
C GLU A 96 -12.40 -55.47 34.93
N HIS A 97 -11.11 -55.18 34.80
CA HIS A 97 -10.44 -55.04 33.50
C HIS A 97 -9.56 -56.26 33.26
N GLU A 98 -9.86 -56.95 32.16
CA GLU A 98 -9.09 -58.07 31.63
C GLU A 98 -7.64 -57.72 31.30
N HIS A 99 -6.77 -58.69 31.59
CA HIS A 99 -5.34 -58.69 31.37
C HIS A 99 -4.95 -58.71 29.89
N VAL A 100 -3.95 -57.89 29.52
CA VAL A 100 -2.96 -58.25 28.51
C VAL A 100 -1.58 -57.97 29.07
N GLY A 101 -0.76 -59.03 29.13
CA GLY A 101 0.47 -59.08 29.91
C GLY A 101 1.65 -58.31 29.32
N HIS A 102 2.66 -58.13 30.16
CA HIS A 102 4.06 -58.38 29.82
C HIS A 102 4.85 -58.61 31.11
N ALA A 103 5.59 -59.72 31.15
CA ALA A 103 6.54 -60.04 32.19
C ALA A 103 7.77 -59.12 32.07
N HIS A 104 8.33 -58.66 33.19
CA HIS A 104 9.77 -58.72 33.47
C HIS A 104 10.01 -58.46 34.97
N HIS A 105 10.93 -59.25 35.51
CA HIS A 105 11.23 -59.44 36.92
C HIS A 105 12.54 -58.72 37.23
N HIS A 106 12.57 -57.75 38.14
CA HIS A 106 13.77 -57.39 38.91
C HIS A 106 13.36 -56.75 40.23
N GLY A 107 13.72 -57.40 41.34
CA GLY A 107 13.66 -56.80 42.66
C GLY A 107 14.77 -55.79 42.82
N ASN A 108 14.47 -54.66 43.47
CA ASN A 108 15.28 -54.21 44.60
C ASN A 108 14.55 -53.18 45.45
N GLU A 109 15.05 -53.13 46.68
CA GLU A 109 14.60 -52.42 47.87
C GLU A 109 14.41 -50.89 47.72
N HIS A 110 13.43 -50.41 48.49
CA HIS A 110 13.33 -49.13 49.20
C HIS A 110 14.09 -47.90 48.67
N HIS A 111 13.38 -46.78 48.49
CA HIS A 111 13.58 -45.56 49.29
C HIS A 111 12.50 -44.51 48.96
N HIS A 112 11.85 -44.04 50.01
CA HIS A 112 10.86 -42.96 50.01
C HIS A 112 11.50 -41.63 49.59
N HIS A 113 10.91 -40.92 48.62
CA HIS A 113 10.90 -39.47 48.61
C HIS A 113 9.57 -38.96 48.06
N GLY A 114 8.87 -38.19 48.89
CA GLY A 114 7.57 -37.64 48.58
C GLY A 114 7.65 -36.56 47.50
N HIS A 115 6.76 -36.66 46.52
CA HIS A 115 6.42 -35.57 45.64
C HIS A 115 4.92 -35.33 45.71
N SER A 116 4.58 -34.18 46.26
CA SER A 116 3.28 -33.56 46.19
C SER A 116 2.89 -33.34 44.73
N HIS A 117 1.94 -34.11 44.23
CA HIS A 117 1.24 -33.77 43.00
C HIS A 117 -0.16 -33.29 43.36
N ALA A 118 -0.33 -31.97 43.30
CA ALA A 118 -1.62 -31.33 43.26
C ALA A 118 -2.39 -31.88 42.06
N HIS A 119 -3.54 -32.49 42.33
CA HIS A 119 -4.51 -32.83 41.31
C HIS A 119 -4.99 -31.52 40.67
N HIS A 120 -4.59 -31.29 39.42
CA HIS A 120 -5.24 -30.31 38.59
C HIS A 120 -6.58 -30.91 38.14
N ASP A 121 -7.66 -30.40 38.73
CA ASP A 121 -9.00 -30.50 38.15
C ASP A 121 -8.92 -30.00 36.71
N HIS A 122 -9.14 -30.93 35.78
CA HIS A 122 -9.39 -30.57 34.39
C HIS A 122 -10.85 -30.11 34.30
N ASP A 123 -11.05 -28.81 34.48
CA ASP A 123 -12.26 -28.13 34.05
C ASP A 123 -12.46 -28.39 32.55
N HIS A 124 -13.37 -29.31 32.24
CA HIS A 124 -13.89 -29.51 30.90
C HIS A 124 -14.69 -28.27 30.51
N HIS A 125 -14.02 -27.31 29.88
CA HIS A 125 -14.69 -26.24 29.15
C HIS A 125 -15.49 -26.85 28.00
N GLY A 126 -16.77 -27.11 28.27
CA GLY A 126 -17.78 -27.40 27.27
C GLY A 126 -17.77 -26.29 26.23
N HIS A 127 -17.25 -26.60 25.04
CA HIS A 127 -17.39 -25.74 23.88
C HIS A 127 -18.86 -25.74 23.46
N SER A 128 -19.62 -24.75 23.93
CA SER A 128 -20.90 -24.42 23.32
C SER A 128 -20.63 -23.92 21.90
N HIS A 129 -20.93 -24.76 20.92
CA HIS A 129 -20.97 -24.37 19.51
C HIS A 129 -22.25 -23.54 19.29
N ASP A 130 -22.19 -22.25 19.56
CA ASP A 130 -23.15 -21.30 19.00
C ASP A 130 -23.03 -21.37 17.47
N GLU A 131 -24.06 -21.88 16.79
CA GLU A 131 -24.06 -21.95 15.32
C GLU A 131 -23.88 -20.54 14.72
N PRO A 132 -22.85 -20.30 13.90
CA PRO A 132 -22.63 -18.98 13.32
C PRO A 132 -23.75 -18.67 12.33
N ILE A 133 -24.58 -17.68 12.69
CA ILE A 133 -25.67 -17.14 11.88
C ILE A 133 -25.25 -17.02 10.41
N ARG A 134 -25.97 -17.66 9.48
CA ARG A 134 -25.57 -17.87 8.06
C ARG A 134 -25.09 -16.60 7.34
N TRP A 135 -25.63 -15.43 7.66
CA TRP A 135 -25.21 -14.14 7.08
C TRP A 135 -23.77 -13.75 7.43
N LYS A 136 -23.25 -14.12 8.61
CA LYS A 136 -21.84 -13.90 9.00
C LYS A 136 -20.88 -14.67 8.10
N ARG A 137 -21.30 -15.85 7.62
CA ARG A 137 -20.53 -16.68 6.68
C ARG A 137 -20.48 -16.05 5.28
N TYR A 138 -21.61 -15.53 4.79
CA TYR A 138 -21.65 -14.78 3.52
C TYR A 138 -20.84 -13.49 3.59
N LEU A 139 -20.88 -12.77 4.71
CA LEU A 139 -20.05 -11.58 4.92
C LEU A 139 -18.55 -11.92 4.89
N GLY A 140 -18.14 -13.02 5.53
CA GLY A 140 -16.76 -13.50 5.53
C GLY A 140 -16.27 -13.86 4.12
N TYR A 141 -17.09 -14.57 3.33
CA TYR A 141 -16.77 -14.83 1.92
C TYR A 141 -16.74 -13.55 1.09
N GLY A 142 -17.62 -12.59 1.35
CA GLY A 142 -17.59 -11.28 0.70
C GLY A 142 -16.27 -10.53 0.91
N ILE A 143 -15.75 -10.52 2.15
CA ILE A 143 -14.46 -9.90 2.48
C ILE A 143 -13.30 -10.58 1.74
N LEU A 144 -13.35 -11.91 1.57
CA LEU A 144 -12.30 -12.67 0.86
C LEU A 144 -12.40 -12.55 -0.66
N ILE A 145 -13.61 -12.46 -1.21
CA ILE A 145 -13.87 -12.35 -2.64
C ILE A 145 -13.60 -10.92 -3.13
N PHE A 146 -13.80 -9.91 -2.28
CA PHE A 146 -13.63 -8.51 -2.66
C PHE A 146 -12.23 -8.21 -3.24
N PRO A 147 -11.10 -8.57 -2.60
CA PRO A 147 -9.76 -8.38 -3.18
C PRO A 147 -9.59 -9.06 -4.54
N LEU A 148 -10.20 -10.24 -4.73
CA LEU A 148 -10.14 -10.98 -6.00
C LEU A 148 -10.91 -10.24 -7.09
N ILE A 149 -12.14 -9.81 -6.81
CA ILE A 149 -12.93 -9.01 -7.76
C ILE A 149 -12.19 -7.72 -8.11
N THR A 150 -11.66 -7.01 -7.11
CA THR A 150 -10.91 -5.77 -7.39
C THR A 150 -9.65 -6.05 -8.21
N GLY A 151 -8.94 -7.16 -7.98
CA GLY A 151 -7.74 -7.50 -8.75
C GLY A 151 -8.02 -7.85 -10.21
N PHE A 152 -9.13 -8.55 -10.49
CA PHE A 152 -9.49 -8.98 -11.85
C PHE A 152 -10.24 -7.92 -12.65
N PHE A 153 -11.03 -7.06 -11.99
CA PHE A 153 -11.95 -6.14 -12.66
C PHE A 153 -11.54 -4.66 -12.56
N LEU A 154 -10.55 -4.29 -11.75
CA LEU A 154 -10.03 -2.92 -11.80
C LEU A 154 -9.24 -2.72 -13.11
N PRO A 155 -9.62 -1.73 -13.94
CA PRO A 155 -8.87 -1.44 -15.14
C PRO A 155 -7.47 -0.99 -14.75
N VAL A 156 -6.44 -1.51 -15.40
CA VAL A 156 -5.06 -1.00 -15.22
C VAL A 156 -5.00 0.38 -15.85
N GLN A 157 -4.83 1.41 -15.03
CA GLN A 157 -4.63 2.79 -15.49
C GLN A 157 -3.19 3.19 -15.32
N THR A 158 -2.68 3.84 -16.37
CA THR A 158 -1.33 4.36 -16.37
C THR A 158 -1.29 5.72 -15.69
N LEU A 159 -0.14 6.09 -15.12
CA LEU A 159 0.08 7.45 -14.64
C LEU A 159 -0.09 8.48 -15.79
N ASP A 160 -0.60 9.67 -15.47
CA ASP A 160 -0.83 10.79 -16.39
C ASP A 160 -0.45 12.14 -15.75
N SER A 161 -0.57 13.24 -16.49
CA SER A 161 -0.24 14.60 -16.06
C SER A 161 -0.89 15.02 -14.73
N SER A 162 -2.03 14.43 -14.35
CA SER A 162 -2.68 14.70 -13.06
C SER A 162 -1.82 14.26 -11.87
N PHE A 163 -1.00 13.23 -12.04
CA PHE A 163 -0.02 12.80 -11.04
C PHE A 163 1.10 13.82 -10.87
N VAL A 164 1.57 14.42 -11.97
CA VAL A 164 2.57 15.52 -11.95
C VAL A 164 2.00 16.73 -11.23
N LYS A 165 0.74 17.08 -11.52
CA LYS A 165 0.05 18.18 -10.85
C LYS A 165 -0.16 17.92 -9.34
N ALA A 166 -0.48 16.69 -8.96
CA ALA A 166 -0.75 16.32 -7.58
C ALA A 166 0.51 16.19 -6.71
N LYS A 167 1.56 15.55 -7.22
CA LYS A 167 2.83 15.37 -6.50
C LYS A 167 3.75 16.58 -6.63
N GLY A 168 3.58 17.37 -7.68
CA GLY A 168 4.54 18.39 -8.08
C GLY A 168 5.84 17.76 -8.62
N PHE A 169 6.73 18.60 -9.10
CA PHE A 169 8.08 18.22 -9.45
C PHE A 169 9.01 19.38 -9.09
N SER A 170 10.10 19.05 -8.40
CA SER A 170 11.07 20.04 -7.93
C SER A 170 12.40 19.35 -7.66
N PHE A 171 13.43 20.17 -7.49
CA PHE A 171 14.69 19.71 -6.93
C PHE A 171 14.59 19.85 -5.41
N PRO A 172 14.79 18.78 -4.62
CA PRO A 172 14.89 18.93 -3.18
C PRO A 172 16.08 19.85 -2.86
N ASN A 173 15.91 20.71 -1.85
CA ASN A 173 17.07 21.32 -1.22
C ASN A 173 17.93 20.18 -0.65
N PHE A 174 19.26 20.31 -0.76
CA PHE A 174 20.24 19.25 -0.41
C PHE A 174 20.04 18.62 0.99
N ASP A 175 19.34 19.28 1.90
CA ASP A 175 19.08 18.81 3.27
C ASP A 175 17.80 17.96 3.42
N ALA A 176 16.90 17.95 2.43
CA ALA A 176 15.56 17.34 2.56
C ALA A 176 15.47 15.87 2.10
N SER A 177 16.49 15.36 1.40
CA SER A 177 16.47 14.04 0.76
C SER A 177 16.77 12.88 1.71
N ALA A 178 17.35 13.14 2.90
CA ALA A 178 17.71 12.09 3.86
C ALA A 178 16.56 11.67 4.80
N ASP A 179 15.66 12.59 5.16
CA ASP A 179 14.69 12.40 6.24
C ASP A 179 13.24 12.15 5.77
N ASN A 180 12.96 12.25 4.47
CA ASN A 180 11.58 12.15 3.97
C ASN A 180 11.46 11.26 2.71
N PRO A 181 11.15 9.97 2.86
CA PRO A 181 11.09 8.99 1.77
C PRO A 181 9.91 9.20 0.79
N GLY A 182 9.19 10.33 0.89
CA GLY A 182 8.15 10.74 -0.05
C GLY A 182 8.51 11.94 -0.92
N PHE A 183 9.66 12.58 -0.67
CA PHE A 183 10.17 13.73 -1.44
C PHE A 183 11.17 13.27 -2.51
N HIS A 184 10.72 12.43 -3.44
CA HIS A 184 11.55 12.06 -4.57
C HIS A 184 11.56 13.16 -5.64
N GLN A 185 12.72 13.37 -6.22
CA GLN A 185 12.99 14.36 -7.24
C GLN A 185 12.32 13.93 -8.56
N PHE A 186 11.18 14.52 -8.90
CA PHE A 186 10.41 14.18 -10.11
C PHE A 186 10.93 14.83 -11.40
N LEU A 187 12.26 14.96 -11.55
CA LEU A 187 12.88 15.52 -12.76
C LEU A 187 14.11 14.75 -13.17
N LYS A 188 15.03 14.59 -12.22
CA LYS A 188 16.31 13.92 -12.39
C LYS A 188 16.24 12.54 -11.71
N PRO A 189 16.54 11.45 -12.44
CA PRO A 189 16.75 10.16 -11.81
C PRO A 189 17.98 10.22 -10.89
N ASP A 190 17.86 9.70 -9.67
CA ASP A 190 18.96 9.62 -8.70
C ASP A 190 19.04 8.21 -8.13
N THR A 191 20.10 7.50 -8.50
CA THR A 191 20.36 6.13 -8.04
C THR A 191 21.27 6.07 -6.82
N SER A 192 21.78 7.21 -6.33
CA SER A 192 22.78 7.25 -5.24
C SER A 192 22.29 6.64 -3.93
N VAL A 193 20.98 6.70 -3.68
CA VAL A 193 20.30 6.10 -2.52
C VAL A 193 20.47 4.57 -2.48
N PHE A 194 20.60 3.93 -3.64
CA PHE A 194 20.65 2.46 -3.75
C PHE A 194 22.07 1.88 -3.74
N TYR A 195 23.06 2.64 -4.22
CA TYR A 195 24.44 2.14 -4.39
C TYR A 195 25.44 2.64 -3.33
N GLY A 196 25.05 3.58 -2.47
CA GLY A 196 25.96 4.26 -1.55
C GLY A 196 27.02 5.08 -2.29
N LYS A 197 27.78 5.94 -1.57
CA LYS A 197 28.66 6.94 -2.20
C LYS A 197 29.69 6.35 -3.17
N GLN A 198 30.34 5.24 -2.81
CA GLN A 198 31.39 4.63 -3.64
C GLN A 198 30.84 3.83 -4.81
N GLY A 199 29.76 3.05 -4.60
CA GLY A 199 29.11 2.30 -5.66
C GLY A 199 28.50 3.23 -6.70
N TYR A 200 27.84 4.29 -6.24
CA TYR A 200 27.25 5.31 -7.10
C TYR A 200 28.29 6.02 -7.98
N ALA A 201 29.43 6.43 -7.41
CA ALA A 201 30.49 7.08 -8.19
C ALA A 201 31.05 6.16 -9.29
N LYS A 202 31.12 4.85 -9.03
CA LYS A 202 31.54 3.85 -10.03
C LYS A 202 30.49 3.74 -11.14
N VAL A 203 29.23 3.48 -10.77
CA VAL A 203 28.12 3.33 -11.72
C VAL A 203 28.02 4.59 -12.57
N SER A 204 27.89 5.77 -11.97
CA SER A 204 27.77 7.07 -12.64
C SER A 204 28.88 7.32 -13.68
N LYS A 205 30.12 6.90 -13.38
CA LYS A 205 31.24 6.98 -14.33
C LYS A 205 31.12 6.00 -15.49
N GLU A 206 30.66 4.78 -15.24
CA GLU A 206 30.41 3.79 -16.30
C GLU A 206 29.32 4.29 -17.26
N GLU A 207 28.25 4.91 -16.75
CA GLU A 207 27.18 5.48 -17.58
C GLU A 207 27.69 6.66 -18.41
N LEU A 208 28.47 7.55 -17.80
CA LEU A 208 29.10 8.65 -18.53
C LEU A 208 29.91 8.13 -19.72
N GLU A 209 30.74 7.10 -19.55
CA GLU A 209 31.57 6.58 -20.63
C GLU A 209 30.74 5.93 -21.75
N GLU A 210 29.62 5.28 -21.42
CA GLU A 210 28.68 4.76 -22.41
C GLU A 210 28.06 5.88 -23.26
N PHE A 211 27.52 6.91 -22.63
CA PHE A 211 26.84 8.01 -23.34
C PHE A 211 27.80 9.00 -24.01
N LYS A 212 29.01 9.16 -23.48
CA LYS A 212 30.02 10.07 -24.02
C LYS A 212 30.54 9.64 -25.39
N GLN A 213 30.58 8.33 -25.66
CA GLN A 213 31.01 7.76 -26.94
C GLN A 213 29.99 7.96 -28.07
N MET A 214 28.72 8.20 -27.72
CA MET A 214 27.66 8.43 -28.70
C MET A 214 27.70 9.86 -29.23
N LYS A 215 27.83 10.02 -30.55
CA LYS A 215 27.85 11.35 -31.21
C LYS A 215 26.54 12.11 -30.97
N ASP A 216 25.43 11.40 -31.15
CA ASP A 216 24.07 11.86 -30.86
C ASP A 216 23.51 10.95 -29.75
N VAL A 217 22.90 11.55 -28.73
CA VAL A 217 22.40 10.84 -27.55
C VAL A 217 20.92 10.51 -27.76
N GLU A 218 20.65 9.31 -28.23
CA GLU A 218 19.29 8.80 -28.40
C GLU A 218 18.84 8.07 -27.12
N LEU A 219 17.84 8.63 -26.45
CA LEU A 219 17.22 8.04 -25.26
C LEU A 219 15.96 7.25 -25.66
N ASN A 220 16.00 5.95 -25.41
CA ASN A 220 14.93 4.99 -25.63
C ASN A 220 14.45 4.41 -24.29
N ASP A 221 13.44 3.55 -24.33
CA ASP A 221 12.77 3.00 -23.13
C ASP A 221 13.70 2.28 -22.15
N VAL A 222 14.82 1.72 -22.65
CA VAL A 222 15.79 0.95 -21.85
C VAL A 222 16.83 1.85 -21.22
N ASN A 223 17.29 2.87 -21.94
CA ASN A 223 18.42 3.70 -21.51
C ASN A 223 17.99 5.09 -21.01
N PHE A 224 16.70 5.42 -21.04
CA PHE A 224 16.17 6.75 -20.73
C PHE A 224 16.61 7.27 -19.37
N LEU A 225 16.34 6.52 -18.29
CA LEU A 225 16.68 6.97 -16.93
C LEU A 225 18.20 7.08 -16.74
N LYS A 226 18.95 6.15 -17.34
CA LYS A 226 20.42 6.12 -17.30
C LYS A 226 21.05 7.32 -17.98
N GLY A 227 20.60 7.60 -19.20
CA GLY A 227 21.10 8.71 -20.00
C GLY A 227 20.68 10.05 -19.43
N LEU A 228 19.45 10.15 -18.93
CA LEU A 228 18.97 11.36 -18.29
C LEU A 228 19.76 11.68 -17.01
N GLU A 229 19.99 10.70 -16.13
CA GLU A 229 20.85 10.90 -14.95
C GLU A 229 22.27 11.32 -15.33
N SER A 230 22.84 10.72 -16.37
CA SER A 230 24.16 11.11 -16.91
C SER A 230 24.17 12.55 -17.41
N ILE A 231 23.14 12.97 -18.16
CA ILE A 231 22.98 14.34 -18.63
C ILE A 231 22.94 15.31 -17.45
N TYR A 232 22.12 15.01 -16.44
CA TYR A 232 21.99 15.83 -15.24
C TYR A 232 23.29 15.92 -14.42
N ASN A 233 24.05 14.83 -14.34
CA ASN A 233 25.27 14.75 -13.54
C ASN A 233 26.50 15.38 -14.23
N PHE A 234 26.55 15.38 -15.57
CA PHE A 234 27.72 15.82 -16.33
C PHE A 234 27.41 16.91 -17.37
N PRO A 235 26.90 18.10 -16.97
CA PRO A 235 26.48 19.16 -17.89
C PRO A 235 27.47 19.47 -19.01
N THR A 236 28.74 19.66 -18.65
CA THR A 236 29.81 20.06 -19.57
C THR A 236 30.08 19.04 -20.68
N THR A 237 29.76 17.76 -20.47
CA THR A 237 29.97 16.71 -21.48
C THR A 237 28.86 16.70 -22.54
N PHE A 238 27.66 17.10 -22.14
CA PHE A 238 26.46 16.98 -22.96
C PHE A 238 25.99 18.29 -23.59
N THR A 239 26.45 19.45 -23.11
CA THR A 239 26.14 20.76 -23.72
C THR A 239 26.48 20.77 -25.21
N GLY A 240 25.52 21.20 -26.04
CA GLY A 240 25.63 21.30 -27.49
C GLY A 240 25.46 19.98 -28.25
N ARG A 241 25.33 18.84 -27.54
CA ARG A 241 25.03 17.56 -28.18
C ARG A 241 23.60 17.52 -28.70
N THR A 242 23.39 16.71 -29.73
CA THR A 242 22.06 16.37 -30.18
C THR A 242 21.49 15.32 -29.23
N VAL A 243 20.30 15.54 -28.70
CA VAL A 243 19.58 14.57 -27.86
C VAL A 243 18.23 14.33 -28.51
N SER A 244 17.81 13.07 -28.56
CA SER A 244 16.48 12.68 -29.02
C SER A 244 15.80 11.73 -28.03
N PHE A 245 14.50 11.90 -27.82
CA PHE A 245 13.73 11.04 -26.93
C PHE A 245 12.22 11.15 -27.13
N ASP A 246 11.51 10.11 -26.69
CA ASP A 246 10.05 10.08 -26.60
C ASP A 246 9.60 10.51 -25.21
N GLY A 247 8.51 11.28 -25.12
CA GLY A 247 7.85 11.61 -23.86
C GLY A 247 6.51 12.31 -24.04
N PHE A 248 5.80 12.49 -22.93
CA PHE A 248 4.55 13.23 -22.91
C PHE A 248 4.76 14.68 -22.47
N ILE A 249 3.96 15.58 -23.04
CA ILE A 249 4.00 16.99 -22.77
C ILE A 249 3.35 17.29 -21.42
N TYR A 250 4.00 18.17 -20.68
CA TYR A 250 3.46 18.82 -19.51
C TYR A 250 3.82 20.32 -19.55
N LYS A 251 2.83 21.18 -19.75
CA LYS A 251 3.05 22.63 -19.78
C LYS A 251 3.29 23.14 -18.37
N GLY A 252 2.48 22.71 -17.41
CA GLY A 252 2.54 23.21 -16.03
C GLY A 252 2.15 24.69 -15.89
N GLU A 253 1.85 25.10 -14.67
CA GLU A 253 1.38 26.46 -14.38
C GLU A 253 2.52 27.49 -14.32
N GLN A 254 3.77 27.04 -14.24
CA GLN A 254 4.98 27.85 -13.99
C GLN A 254 5.86 28.04 -15.22
N VAL A 255 5.43 27.59 -16.39
CA VAL A 255 6.22 27.62 -17.63
C VAL A 255 5.68 28.69 -18.57
N GLU A 256 6.57 29.59 -19.00
CA GLU A 256 6.24 30.70 -19.87
C GLU A 256 6.62 30.42 -21.33
N GLY A 257 5.82 30.95 -22.26
CA GLY A 257 6.08 30.87 -23.69
C GLY A 257 5.91 29.46 -24.27
N ASN A 258 6.85 29.05 -25.12
CA ASN A 258 6.84 27.77 -25.85
C ASN A 258 7.74 26.72 -25.19
N HIS A 259 8.00 26.89 -23.90
CA HIS A 259 8.66 25.88 -23.11
C HIS A 259 7.60 24.88 -22.64
N TYR A 260 7.96 23.61 -22.69
CA TYR A 260 7.17 22.52 -22.17
C TYR A 260 8.13 21.57 -21.46
N PHE A 261 7.69 20.94 -20.39
CA PHE A 261 8.40 19.77 -19.93
C PHE A 261 7.98 18.57 -20.77
N VAL A 262 8.96 17.77 -21.18
CA VAL A 262 8.70 16.49 -21.85
C VAL A 262 9.19 15.40 -20.92
N PHE A 263 8.25 14.56 -20.46
CA PHE A 263 8.48 13.59 -19.40
C PHE A 263 8.24 12.15 -19.84
N ARG A 264 8.83 11.22 -19.09
CA ARG A 264 8.47 9.80 -19.06
C ARG A 264 8.17 9.40 -17.62
N PHE A 265 7.20 8.52 -17.43
CA PHE A 265 6.98 7.90 -16.12
C PHE A 265 8.05 6.84 -15.89
N GLY A 266 8.80 6.95 -14.79
CA GLY A 266 9.90 6.04 -14.50
C GLY A 266 9.76 5.33 -13.16
N PHE A 267 10.36 4.15 -13.06
CA PHE A 267 10.59 3.43 -11.81
C PHE A 267 12.08 3.22 -11.60
N ILE A 268 12.61 3.64 -10.45
CA ILE A 268 14.03 3.43 -10.13
C ILE A 268 14.25 2.07 -9.46
N HIS A 269 13.45 1.72 -8.44
CA HIS A 269 13.56 0.42 -7.75
C HIS A 269 12.20 -0.17 -7.35
N CYS A 270 11.19 0.66 -7.05
CA CYS A 270 9.84 0.19 -6.75
C CYS A 270 8.76 1.22 -7.10
N VAL A 271 7.49 0.87 -6.86
CA VAL A 271 6.35 1.77 -7.09
C VAL A 271 6.40 3.02 -6.20
N ALA A 272 7.01 2.94 -5.01
CA ALA A 272 7.17 4.11 -4.14
C ALA A 272 8.10 5.16 -4.75
N ASP A 273 9.15 4.72 -5.46
CA ASP A 273 10.11 5.58 -6.16
C ASP A 273 9.66 5.95 -7.58
N SER A 274 8.39 5.68 -7.91
CA SER A 274 7.84 6.02 -9.22
C SER A 274 7.58 7.52 -9.35
N GLY A 275 7.96 8.05 -10.51
CA GLY A 275 7.94 9.48 -10.75
C GLY A 275 7.86 9.82 -12.23
N VAL A 276 7.94 11.11 -12.52
CA VAL A 276 8.20 11.60 -13.87
C VAL A 276 9.64 12.04 -13.97
N PHE A 277 10.24 11.83 -15.13
CA PHE A 277 11.62 12.17 -15.39
C PHE A 277 11.72 12.75 -16.80
N GLY A 278 12.48 13.82 -16.96
CA GLY A 278 12.69 14.45 -18.25
C GLY A 278 13.36 15.80 -18.11
N MET A 279 13.12 16.68 -19.07
CA MET A 279 13.80 17.99 -19.13
C MET A 279 12.88 19.07 -19.70
N LEU A 280 13.33 20.32 -19.57
CA LEU A 280 12.68 21.44 -20.21
C LEU A 280 12.96 21.37 -21.72
N VAL A 281 11.96 21.63 -22.54
CA VAL A 281 12.07 21.58 -24.00
C VAL A 281 11.48 22.88 -24.56
N ASN A 282 12.29 23.58 -25.34
CA ASN A 282 11.91 24.82 -26.00
C ASN A 282 11.52 24.52 -27.45
N PHE A 283 10.23 24.64 -27.75
CA PHE A 283 9.68 24.41 -29.08
C PHE A 283 9.58 25.70 -29.91
N PRO A 284 9.53 25.58 -31.24
CA PRO A 284 9.19 26.69 -32.13
C PRO A 284 7.83 27.35 -31.79
N THR A 285 7.67 28.63 -32.11
CA THR A 285 6.51 29.46 -31.68
C THR A 285 5.15 29.03 -32.23
N ASP A 286 5.14 28.23 -33.28
CA ASP A 286 3.95 27.65 -33.90
C ASP A 286 3.51 26.33 -33.24
N ALA A 287 4.34 25.74 -32.37
CA ALA A 287 4.03 24.50 -31.70
C ALA A 287 3.17 24.72 -30.45
N SER A 288 1.98 24.13 -30.44
CA SER A 288 1.07 24.13 -29.29
C SER A 288 0.62 22.71 -29.00
N PHE A 289 0.67 22.35 -27.71
CA PHE A 289 0.38 21.01 -27.22
C PHE A 289 -0.57 21.09 -26.02
N GLN A 290 -1.32 20.02 -25.81
CA GLN A 290 -2.05 19.78 -24.57
C GLN A 290 -1.22 18.91 -23.62
N ASP A 291 -1.53 18.97 -22.33
CA ASP A 291 -0.96 18.02 -21.37
C ASP A 291 -1.32 16.58 -21.79
N ASP A 292 -0.38 15.65 -21.61
CA ASP A 292 -0.45 14.24 -22.02
C ASP A 292 -0.29 13.95 -23.52
N ASP A 293 -0.06 14.96 -24.37
CA ASP A 293 0.31 14.74 -25.77
C ASP A 293 1.69 14.06 -25.86
N TRP A 294 1.79 12.98 -26.62
CA TRP A 294 3.05 12.26 -26.81
C TRP A 294 3.81 12.77 -28.03
N VAL A 295 5.10 13.04 -27.82
CA VAL A 295 5.99 13.56 -28.84
C VAL A 295 7.31 12.81 -28.82
N HIS A 296 7.89 12.66 -30.00
CA HIS A 296 9.32 12.40 -30.14
C HIS A 296 9.98 13.72 -30.48
N VAL A 297 10.98 14.11 -29.69
CA VAL A 297 11.71 15.36 -29.85
C VAL A 297 13.16 15.08 -30.15
N THR A 298 13.75 15.87 -31.03
CA THR A 298 15.18 15.91 -31.31
C THR A 298 15.64 17.35 -31.27
N GLY A 299 16.75 17.63 -30.59
CA GLY A 299 17.22 19.00 -30.44
C GLY A 299 18.64 19.11 -29.91
N LYS A 300 19.07 20.37 -29.70
CA LYS A 300 20.36 20.71 -29.12
C LYS A 300 20.22 20.96 -27.63
N LEU A 301 21.01 20.25 -26.84
CA LEU A 301 20.97 20.36 -25.39
C LEU A 301 21.75 21.60 -24.92
N ASN A 302 21.12 22.39 -24.07
CA ASN A 302 21.71 23.53 -23.38
C ASN A 302 21.31 23.51 -21.89
N TRP A 303 21.77 24.51 -21.15
CA TRP A 303 21.49 24.65 -19.72
C TRP A 303 20.96 26.04 -19.43
N THR A 304 19.84 26.11 -18.72
CA THR A 304 19.18 27.37 -18.40
C THR A 304 18.89 27.46 -16.91
N PHE A 305 18.95 28.66 -16.36
CA PHE A 305 18.58 28.90 -14.96
C PHE A 305 17.06 29.03 -14.87
N TYR A 306 16.41 27.98 -14.34
CA TYR A 306 14.96 27.93 -14.23
C TYR A 306 14.51 28.56 -12.90
N GLN A 307 13.97 29.77 -13.00
CA GLN A 307 13.61 30.61 -11.84
C GLN A 307 12.68 29.91 -10.83
N PRO A 308 11.61 29.20 -11.24
CA PRO A 308 10.71 28.55 -10.28
C PRO A 308 11.41 27.53 -9.37
N PHE A 309 12.48 26.89 -9.83
CA PHE A 309 13.28 25.95 -9.03
C PHE A 309 14.56 26.56 -8.47
N LYS A 310 14.94 27.78 -8.88
CA LYS A 310 16.20 28.43 -8.52
C LYS A 310 17.42 27.55 -8.81
N GLN A 311 17.36 26.78 -9.89
CA GLN A 311 18.40 25.84 -10.28
C GLN A 311 18.63 25.85 -11.79
N THR A 312 19.85 25.50 -12.19
CA THR A 312 20.20 25.30 -13.59
C THR A 312 19.78 23.89 -14.02
N ILE A 313 18.94 23.80 -15.05
CA ILE A 313 18.38 22.54 -15.55
C ILE A 313 18.72 22.38 -17.04
N PRO A 314 18.74 21.14 -17.57
CA PRO A 314 18.86 20.92 -18.99
C PRO A 314 17.63 21.48 -19.73
N GLU A 315 17.91 22.15 -20.83
CA GLU A 315 16.92 22.66 -21.79
C GLU A 315 17.27 22.13 -23.19
N LEU A 316 16.31 21.49 -23.86
CA LEU A 316 16.46 21.03 -25.22
C LEU A 316 15.84 22.04 -26.19
N THR A 317 16.64 22.71 -27.01
CA THR A 317 16.12 23.51 -28.13
C THR A 317 15.79 22.60 -29.30
N VAL A 318 14.50 22.48 -29.62
CA VAL A 318 14.01 21.52 -30.62
C VAL A 318 14.44 21.92 -32.02
N THR A 319 15.02 20.96 -32.75
CA THR A 319 15.30 21.05 -34.18
C THR A 319 14.27 20.30 -35.01
N GLU A 320 13.74 19.19 -34.48
CA GLU A 320 12.72 18.36 -35.12
C GLU A 320 11.83 17.73 -34.04
N TRP A 321 10.52 17.65 -34.31
CA TRP A 321 9.58 16.95 -33.45
C TRP A 321 8.49 16.27 -34.27
N LYS A 322 7.94 15.19 -33.75
CA LYS A 322 6.78 14.49 -34.33
C LYS A 322 5.83 14.08 -33.21
N ALA A 323 4.53 14.27 -33.43
CA ALA A 323 3.52 13.66 -32.58
C ALA A 323 3.56 12.13 -32.76
N ILE A 324 3.52 11.40 -31.65
CA ILE A 324 3.49 9.94 -31.65
C ILE A 324 2.28 9.47 -30.84
N PRO A 325 1.69 8.30 -31.15
CA PRO A 325 0.69 7.72 -30.27
C PRO A 325 1.34 7.36 -28.92
N LYS A 326 0.55 7.44 -27.85
CA LYS A 326 0.97 6.96 -26.53
C LYS A 326 1.51 5.51 -26.64
N PRO A 327 2.74 5.24 -26.17
CA PRO A 327 3.31 3.90 -26.16
C PRO A 327 2.44 2.90 -25.42
N LYS A 328 2.51 1.63 -25.84
CA LYS A 328 1.81 0.53 -25.14
C LYS A 328 2.27 0.40 -23.70
N ASP A 329 3.57 0.56 -23.48
CA ASP A 329 4.19 0.71 -22.18
C ASP A 329 4.68 2.16 -22.04
N PRO A 330 3.99 3.03 -21.30
CA PRO A 330 4.40 4.43 -21.13
C PRO A 330 5.57 4.58 -20.14
N TYR A 331 5.97 3.49 -19.47
CA TYR A 331 6.94 3.51 -18.39
C TYR A 331 8.37 3.27 -18.88
N VAL A 332 9.32 3.73 -18.08
CA VAL A 332 10.75 3.43 -18.22
C VAL A 332 11.29 2.91 -16.89
N TYR A 333 12.34 2.10 -16.96
CA TYR A 333 12.83 1.34 -15.81
C TYR A 333 14.34 1.51 -15.67
N ARG A 334 14.83 1.32 -14.45
CA ARG A 334 16.26 1.37 -14.11
C ARG A 334 16.81 0.01 -13.74
#